data_AF-A0A558NJS8-F1
#
_entry.id   AF-A0A558NJS8-F1
#
_cell.length_a   1.000
_cell.length_b   1.000
_cell.length_c   1.000
_cell.angle_alpha   90.00
_cell.angle_beta   90.00
_cell.angle_gamma   90.00
#
_symmetry.space_group_name_H-M   'P 1'
#
loop_
_entity.id
_entity.type
_entity.pdbx_description
1 polymer ?
#
loop_
_entity_poly.entity_id
_entity_poly.type
_entity_poly.pdbx_seq_one_letter_code
_entity_poly.pdbx_strand_id
1 'polypeptide(L)'
;MKHTLALSVSAALTIGAMNAEAFTQPTHKRIVKDAISYMAAHPDTTEYNKLAAAAQAAGYSMEQFAEVLGQGAYDVDDFADTFICGAVTGDCVEAPVWGAGASIVKYTSYWHFQNHTRGGDAHGNDLGGYNYDLLTVWGAVDNLAATWLVGDHLDDGKGGMTGWCFFWSCSEDSEYNSYGITEANYRQGSSSNKGMYADFEKIPFQPIDNLGQHWYNEFWKNPTAQMLGFTLHTTDLLQPHHTWTTSDLNHSGWEGWVEDNYTALDLNNDALVTSAMNDFTPVPANQKDIRPLLTQGGAISYSQGGIVLSSTSSADRTQVAKVVIPHAIAMTVHVLNHAANRF
;
A
#
# COMPACT_ATOMS: atom_id res chain seq x y z
N MET A 1 38.57 23.87 -41.27
CA MET A 1 38.22 22.48 -41.64
C MET A 1 38.37 21.62 -40.41
N LYS A 2 37.23 21.18 -39.84
CA LYS A 2 36.88 19.74 -39.71
C LYS A 2 37.72 19.04 -38.61
N HIS A 3 37.21 18.54 -37.49
CA HIS A 3 35.92 17.88 -37.26
C HIS A 3 35.49 18.02 -35.78
N THR A 4 34.32 18.60 -35.58
CA THR A 4 33.41 18.31 -34.46
C THR A 4 33.01 16.84 -34.59
N LEU A 5 33.41 15.99 -33.66
CA LEU A 5 32.89 14.63 -33.56
C LEU A 5 31.80 14.63 -32.49
N ALA A 6 30.57 14.53 -32.96
CA ALA A 6 29.37 14.34 -32.17
C ALA A 6 29.47 13.02 -31.38
N LEU A 7 29.30 13.10 -30.06
CA LEU A 7 28.84 11.96 -29.25
C LEU A 7 27.33 12.16 -29.04
N SER A 8 26.57 11.86 -30.09
CA SER A 8 25.12 11.72 -30.05
C SER A 8 24.78 10.24 -29.95
N VAL A 9 24.86 9.68 -28.74
CA VAL A 9 24.25 8.39 -28.39
C VAL A 9 23.82 8.47 -26.92
N SER A 10 22.55 8.76 -26.68
CA SER A 10 21.72 8.33 -25.53
C SER A 10 20.38 9.08 -25.58
N ALA A 11 19.63 8.91 -26.67
CA ALA A 11 18.27 9.41 -26.80
C ALA A 11 17.44 8.34 -27.52
N ALA A 12 17.25 7.20 -26.86
CA ALA A 12 16.30 6.16 -27.28
C ALA A 12 16.15 5.11 -26.16
N LEU A 13 15.60 5.51 -25.02
CA LEU A 13 15.02 4.62 -23.99
C LEU A 13 14.11 5.48 -23.08
N THR A 14 13.20 6.25 -23.67
CA THR A 14 12.05 6.80 -22.96
C THR A 14 10.84 5.94 -23.33
N ILE A 15 10.87 4.67 -22.92
CA ILE A 15 9.64 3.93 -22.70
C ILE A 15 9.25 4.31 -21.28
N GLY A 16 8.09 4.97 -21.15
CA GLY A 16 7.62 5.48 -19.87
C GLY A 16 7.51 4.37 -18.85
N ALA A 17 8.48 4.31 -17.93
CA ALA A 17 8.26 3.75 -16.62
C ALA A 17 7.32 4.74 -15.92
N MET A 18 6.02 4.51 -16.06
CA MET A 18 5.05 5.12 -15.15
C MET A 18 5.16 4.39 -13.81
N ASN A 19 4.87 5.12 -12.74
CA ASN A 19 5.28 4.81 -11.37
C ASN A 19 4.40 3.73 -10.77
N ALA A 20 5.01 2.70 -10.15
CA ALA A 20 4.27 1.82 -9.25
C ALA A 20 4.03 2.61 -7.96
N GLU A 21 2.81 3.12 -7.84
CA GLU A 21 2.25 3.47 -6.55
C GLU A 21 1.37 2.28 -6.13
N ALA A 22 0.76 2.38 -4.97
CA ALA A 22 -0.52 1.73 -4.70
C ALA A 22 -1.58 1.97 -5.79
N PHE A 23 -2.81 1.45 -5.63
CA PHE A 23 -3.94 2.05 -6.37
C PHE A 23 -3.76 3.57 -6.31
N THR A 24 -3.82 4.28 -7.44
CA THR A 24 -3.35 5.67 -7.44
C THR A 24 -4.01 6.46 -6.29
N GLN A 25 -3.29 7.40 -5.67
CA GLN A 25 -3.82 8.18 -4.55
C GLN A 25 -5.27 8.70 -4.81
N PRO A 26 -5.62 9.22 -6.02
CA PRO A 26 -7.00 9.56 -6.36
C PRO A 26 -7.98 8.39 -6.31
N THR A 27 -7.56 7.19 -6.74
CA THR A 27 -8.36 5.96 -6.69
C THR A 27 -8.67 5.53 -5.26
N HIS A 28 -7.70 5.55 -4.33
CA HIS A 28 -7.97 5.30 -2.90
C HIS A 28 -9.03 6.23 -2.34
N LYS A 29 -8.83 7.53 -2.53
CA LYS A 29 -9.77 8.56 -2.09
C LYS A 29 -11.16 8.33 -2.64
N ARG A 30 -11.25 7.96 -3.92
CA ARG A 30 -12.51 7.70 -4.61
C ARG A 30 -13.23 6.48 -4.04
N ILE A 31 -12.54 5.36 -3.83
CA ILE A 31 -13.11 4.15 -3.23
C ILE A 31 -13.75 4.47 -1.86
N VAL A 32 -13.06 5.25 -1.02
CA VAL A 32 -13.57 5.63 0.30
C VAL A 32 -14.83 6.50 0.20
N LYS A 33 -14.85 7.46 -0.73
CA LYS A 33 -16.03 8.31 -0.95
C LYS A 33 -17.21 7.51 -1.49
N ASP A 34 -16.95 6.59 -2.42
CA ASP A 34 -17.96 5.67 -2.96
C ASP A 34 -18.52 4.75 -1.87
N ALA A 35 -17.71 4.29 -0.90
CA ALA A 35 -18.18 3.52 0.25
C ALA A 35 -19.15 4.32 1.13
N ILE A 36 -18.85 5.60 1.42
CA ILE A 36 -19.78 6.46 2.17
C ILE A 36 -21.07 6.70 1.38
N SER A 37 -20.98 6.92 0.06
CA SER A 37 -22.15 7.04 -0.81
C SER A 37 -23.00 5.77 -0.85
N TYR A 38 -22.37 4.59 -0.90
CA TYR A 38 -23.05 3.31 -0.83
C TYR A 38 -23.79 3.14 0.50
N MET A 39 -23.12 3.42 1.63
CA MET A 39 -23.73 3.40 2.96
C MET A 39 -24.92 4.36 3.06
N ALA A 40 -24.81 5.57 2.48
CA ALA A 40 -25.89 6.55 2.46
C ALA A 40 -27.12 6.08 1.66
N ALA A 41 -26.91 5.31 0.58
CA ALA A 41 -27.96 4.69 -0.21
C ALA A 41 -28.55 3.44 0.48
N HIS A 42 -27.79 2.81 1.38
CA HIS A 42 -28.12 1.56 2.06
C HIS A 42 -28.11 1.69 3.60
N PRO A 43 -28.84 2.65 4.19
CA PRO A 43 -28.77 2.90 5.63
C PRO A 43 -29.41 1.78 6.48
N ASP A 44 -30.23 0.91 5.87
CA ASP A 44 -30.91 -0.19 6.56
C ASP A 44 -30.03 -1.45 6.68
N THR A 45 -28.99 -1.56 5.85
CA THR A 45 -28.05 -2.70 5.83
C THR A 45 -26.62 -2.31 6.18
N THR A 46 -26.40 -1.03 6.51
CA THR A 46 -25.11 -0.48 6.95
C THR A 46 -25.31 0.38 8.19
N GLU A 47 -24.22 0.75 8.85
CA GLU A 47 -24.23 1.59 10.04
C GLU A 47 -24.18 3.10 9.71
N TYR A 48 -24.67 3.49 8.51
CA TYR A 48 -24.63 4.86 8.03
C TYR A 48 -25.18 5.87 9.04
N ASN A 49 -26.31 5.56 9.67
CA ASN A 49 -26.95 6.48 10.61
C ASN A 49 -26.09 6.73 11.87
N LYS A 50 -25.38 5.71 12.36
CA LYS A 50 -24.44 5.85 13.49
C LYS A 50 -23.23 6.69 13.06
N LEU A 51 -22.67 6.37 11.90
CA LEU A 51 -21.53 7.09 11.33
C LEU A 51 -21.87 8.57 11.09
N ALA A 52 -23.06 8.86 10.58
CA ALA A 52 -23.52 10.22 10.32
C ALA A 52 -23.76 11.02 11.60
N ALA A 53 -24.33 10.40 12.63
CA ALA A 53 -24.48 11.03 13.95
C ALA A 53 -23.11 11.36 14.55
N ALA A 54 -22.13 10.45 14.43
CA ALA A 54 -20.77 10.67 14.89
C ALA A 54 -20.05 11.79 14.15
N ALA A 55 -20.12 11.80 12.82
CA ALA A 55 -19.54 12.85 11.98
C ALA A 55 -20.13 14.23 12.34
N GLN A 56 -21.46 14.30 12.52
CA GLN A 56 -22.14 15.53 12.92
C GLN A 56 -21.72 15.98 14.32
N ALA A 57 -21.58 15.06 15.28
CA ALA A 57 -21.09 15.37 16.62
C ALA A 57 -19.65 15.89 16.62
N ALA A 58 -18.82 15.43 15.68
CA ALA A 58 -17.47 15.93 15.42
C ALA A 58 -17.43 17.23 14.59
N GLY A 59 -18.59 17.78 14.19
CA GLY A 59 -18.69 19.05 13.47
C GLY A 59 -18.54 18.96 11.95
N TYR A 60 -18.63 17.76 11.38
CA TYR A 60 -18.59 17.56 9.93
C TYR A 60 -19.99 17.45 9.31
N SER A 61 -20.17 17.96 8.10
CA SER A 61 -21.16 17.38 7.18
C SER A 61 -20.67 16.01 6.70
N MET A 62 -21.57 15.15 6.20
CA MET A 62 -21.14 13.86 5.66
C MET A 62 -20.24 13.98 4.43
N GLU A 63 -20.40 15.03 3.64
CA GLU A 63 -19.51 15.33 2.52
C GLU A 63 -18.09 15.67 3.01
N GLN A 64 -17.98 16.53 4.03
CA GLN A 64 -16.70 16.87 4.65
C GLN A 64 -16.05 15.65 5.31
N PHE A 65 -16.84 14.82 5.99
CA PHE A 65 -16.36 13.61 6.63
C PHE A 65 -15.80 12.61 5.60
N ALA A 66 -16.53 12.37 4.50
CA ALA A 66 -16.06 11.53 3.40
C ALA A 66 -14.78 12.08 2.75
N GLU A 67 -14.68 13.41 2.63
CA GLU A 67 -13.48 14.06 2.11
C GLU A 67 -12.27 13.87 3.02
N VAL A 68 -12.42 14.03 4.35
CA VAL A 68 -11.31 13.79 5.29
C VAL A 68 -10.90 12.32 5.33
N LEU A 69 -11.87 11.39 5.32
CA LEU A 69 -11.56 9.95 5.26
C LEU A 69 -10.81 9.59 3.99
N GLY A 70 -11.33 10.02 2.83
CA GLY A 70 -10.70 9.74 1.54
C GLY A 70 -9.34 10.42 1.39
N GLN A 71 -9.17 11.63 1.93
CA GLN A 71 -7.87 12.28 1.98
C GLN A 71 -6.89 11.53 2.89
N GLY A 72 -7.34 11.01 4.03
CA GLY A 72 -6.49 10.14 4.85
C GLY A 72 -5.99 8.92 4.05
N ALA A 73 -6.86 8.23 3.32
CA ALA A 73 -6.44 7.09 2.51
C ALA A 73 -5.47 7.48 1.37
N TYR A 74 -5.63 8.68 0.81
CA TYR A 74 -4.74 9.28 -0.18
C TYR A 74 -3.34 9.58 0.41
N ASP A 75 -3.30 10.11 1.62
CA ASP A 75 -2.09 10.69 2.23
C ASP A 75 -1.07 9.62 2.69
N VAL A 76 -1.49 8.37 2.88
CA VAL A 76 -0.58 7.29 3.32
C VAL A 76 0.55 7.06 2.33
N ASP A 77 0.29 7.18 1.03
CA ASP A 77 1.33 7.12 -0.02
C ASP A 77 2.41 8.22 0.13
N ASP A 78 2.11 9.31 0.83
CA ASP A 78 3.00 10.46 1.05
C ASP A 78 3.68 10.43 2.44
N PHE A 79 3.54 9.35 3.22
CA PHE A 79 4.22 9.29 4.51
C PHE A 79 5.75 9.21 4.33
N ALA A 80 6.42 10.21 4.89
CA ALA A 80 7.87 10.29 5.02
C ALA A 80 8.35 9.61 6.32
N ASP A 81 8.03 8.32 6.50
CA ASP A 81 8.28 7.58 7.74
C ASP A 81 9.28 6.41 7.58
N THR A 82 9.65 6.07 6.35
CA THR A 82 10.50 4.92 6.03
C THR A 82 11.72 5.37 5.25
N PHE A 83 12.89 5.17 5.85
CA PHE A 83 14.18 5.57 5.33
C PHE A 83 15.07 4.34 5.19
N ILE A 84 15.75 4.22 4.05
CA ILE A 84 16.73 3.16 3.78
C ILE A 84 18.10 3.83 3.63
N CYS A 85 19.08 3.23 4.29
CA CYS A 85 20.45 3.71 4.35
C CYS A 85 21.32 2.96 3.34
N GLY A 86 22.02 3.73 2.50
CA GLY A 86 22.89 3.20 1.47
C GLY A 86 24.06 2.42 2.06
N ALA A 87 24.28 1.19 1.60
CA ALA A 87 25.35 0.32 2.09
C ALA A 87 26.73 0.97 1.91
N VAL A 88 26.93 1.71 0.81
CA VAL A 88 28.23 2.30 0.48
C VAL A 88 28.38 3.71 1.07
N THR A 89 27.33 4.53 1.04
CA THR A 89 27.39 5.93 1.46
C THR A 89 27.13 6.11 2.96
N GLY A 90 26.26 5.28 3.54
CA GLY A 90 25.73 5.49 4.89
C GLY A 90 24.50 6.39 4.88
N ASP A 91 24.43 7.33 3.93
CA ASP A 91 23.32 8.26 3.74
C ASP A 91 21.97 7.55 3.71
N CYS A 92 21.06 8.00 4.57
CA CYS A 92 19.70 7.50 4.63
C CYS A 92 18.76 8.46 3.92
N VAL A 93 17.90 7.88 3.09
CA VAL A 93 16.97 8.61 2.26
C VAL A 93 15.60 7.96 2.36
N GLU A 94 14.55 8.77 2.24
CA GLU A 94 13.28 8.30 1.67
C GLU A 94 13.68 7.85 0.27
N ALA A 95 13.93 6.55 0.15
CA ALA A 95 14.99 5.96 -0.65
C ALA A 95 15.07 6.20 -2.19
N PRO A 96 15.88 5.43 -2.96
CA PRO A 96 16.71 6.00 -4.01
C PRO A 96 15.93 6.63 -5.17
N VAL A 97 16.27 7.90 -5.38
CA VAL A 97 15.97 8.71 -6.56
C VAL A 97 16.64 8.09 -7.79
N TRP A 98 15.87 7.73 -8.82
CA TRP A 98 16.44 7.42 -10.13
C TRP A 98 16.10 8.49 -11.17
N GLY A 99 17.10 9.34 -11.47
CA GLY A 99 17.15 10.18 -12.67
C GLY A 99 16.27 11.45 -12.67
N ALA A 100 16.60 12.38 -13.56
CA ALA A 100 15.92 13.67 -13.72
C ALA A 100 14.50 13.46 -14.31
N GLY A 101 13.55 13.18 -13.43
CA GLY A 101 12.18 12.71 -13.71
C GLY A 101 11.62 11.75 -12.65
N ALA A 102 12.41 11.46 -11.59
CA ALA A 102 12.10 10.54 -10.49
C ALA A 102 10.70 10.73 -9.91
N SER A 103 9.83 9.80 -10.25
CA SER A 103 8.57 9.53 -9.56
C SER A 103 8.49 8.04 -9.17
N ILE A 104 9.65 7.41 -9.01
CA ILE A 104 9.79 5.98 -8.73
C ILE A 104 9.53 5.74 -7.23
N VAL A 105 8.50 4.94 -6.94
CA VAL A 105 8.29 4.17 -5.70
C VAL A 105 8.48 5.02 -4.42
N LYS A 106 7.41 5.64 -3.92
CA LYS A 106 7.40 6.26 -2.59
C LYS A 106 7.56 5.19 -1.51
N TYR A 107 8.23 5.47 -0.41
CA TYR A 107 8.79 4.45 0.50
C TYR A 107 7.79 3.66 1.33
N THR A 108 6.58 4.18 1.47
CA THR A 108 5.47 3.39 1.97
C THR A 108 5.15 2.18 1.11
N SER A 109 5.55 2.18 -0.17
CA SER A 109 5.40 1.07 -1.11
C SER A 109 5.75 -0.30 -0.55
N TYR A 110 6.88 -0.47 0.15
CA TYR A 110 7.26 -1.79 0.68
C TYR A 110 6.30 -2.30 1.77
N TRP A 111 5.55 -1.40 2.41
CA TRP A 111 4.50 -1.71 3.39
C TRP A 111 3.12 -1.86 2.76
N HIS A 112 2.97 -1.75 1.43
CA HIS A 112 1.67 -1.90 0.76
C HIS A 112 1.31 -3.34 0.37
N PHE A 113 2.27 -4.25 0.52
CA PHE A 113 2.13 -5.62 0.06
C PHE A 113 1.54 -6.55 1.13
N GLN A 114 0.81 -7.56 0.68
CA GLN A 114 0.50 -8.75 1.48
C GLN A 114 0.71 -9.96 0.57
N ASN A 115 1.71 -10.77 0.84
CA ASN A 115 2.17 -11.81 -0.06
C ASN A 115 1.29 -13.06 0.02
N HIS A 116 0.30 -13.14 -0.87
CA HIS A 116 -0.59 -14.31 -1.01
C HIS A 116 0.03 -15.45 -1.80
N THR A 117 1.19 -15.22 -2.43
CA THR A 117 1.91 -16.28 -3.16
C THR A 117 2.63 -17.24 -2.21
N ARG A 118 2.68 -16.89 -0.92
CA ARG A 118 3.34 -17.63 0.16
C ARG A 118 2.47 -17.60 1.41
N GLY A 119 2.85 -18.40 2.41
CA GLY A 119 2.25 -18.36 3.75
C GLY A 119 3.00 -17.41 4.67
N GLY A 120 3.05 -17.76 5.95
CA GLY A 120 3.66 -16.92 6.98
C GLY A 120 5.14 -16.60 6.77
N ASP A 121 5.57 -15.54 7.45
CA ASP A 121 6.88 -14.91 7.25
C ASP A 121 7.83 -15.05 8.46
N ALA A 122 9.00 -14.42 8.36
CA ALA A 122 10.01 -14.43 9.41
C ALA A 122 9.57 -13.69 10.69
N HIS A 123 8.54 -12.85 10.64
CA HIS A 123 8.00 -12.15 11.80
C HIS A 123 7.00 -12.99 12.60
N GLY A 124 6.46 -14.03 11.97
CA GLY A 124 5.36 -14.84 12.51
C GLY A 124 3.98 -14.31 12.11
N ASN A 125 3.88 -13.49 11.07
CA ASN A 125 2.60 -13.15 10.45
C ASN A 125 2.05 -14.35 9.67
N ASP A 126 0.74 -14.42 9.46
CA ASP A 126 0.09 -15.47 8.64
C ASP A 126 0.44 -15.32 7.13
N LEU A 127 0.67 -14.09 6.68
CA LEU A 127 1.18 -13.70 5.37
C LEU A 127 2.25 -12.63 5.55
N GLY A 128 3.32 -12.66 4.74
CA GLY A 128 4.37 -11.63 4.77
C GLY A 128 4.05 -10.40 3.92
N GLY A 129 4.83 -9.33 4.06
CA GLY A 129 4.81 -8.20 3.13
C GLY A 129 5.76 -8.40 1.95
N TYR A 130 6.36 -7.31 1.47
CA TYR A 130 7.41 -7.36 0.47
C TYR A 130 8.65 -8.07 1.03
N ASN A 131 9.22 -8.98 0.24
CA ASN A 131 10.52 -9.59 0.53
C ASN A 131 11.14 -10.05 -0.78
N TYR A 132 12.23 -9.39 -1.17
CA TYR A 132 12.89 -9.64 -2.46
C TYR A 132 13.32 -11.10 -2.64
N ASP A 133 14.03 -11.70 -1.68
CA ASP A 133 14.49 -13.11 -1.73
C ASP A 133 13.32 -14.11 -1.87
N LEU A 134 12.11 -13.69 -1.52
CA LEU A 134 10.94 -14.55 -1.49
C LEU A 134 9.90 -14.26 -2.57
N LEU A 135 10.19 -13.36 -3.52
CA LEU A 135 9.30 -13.08 -4.65
C LEU A 135 9.09 -14.34 -5.51
N THR A 136 7.82 -14.61 -5.86
CA THR A 136 7.46 -15.72 -6.76
C THR A 136 7.22 -15.24 -8.18
N VAL A 137 7.03 -13.94 -8.35
CA VAL A 137 6.87 -13.25 -9.62
C VAL A 137 7.86 -12.09 -9.65
N TRP A 138 8.70 -12.06 -10.68
CA TRP A 138 9.85 -11.16 -10.76
C TRP A 138 9.70 -10.18 -11.92
N GLY A 139 9.90 -8.90 -11.62
CA GLY A 139 9.96 -7.80 -12.57
C GLY A 139 11.37 -7.28 -12.83
N ALA A 140 11.53 -6.51 -13.91
CA ALA A 140 12.73 -5.72 -14.14
C ALA A 140 12.91 -4.62 -13.07
N VAL A 141 11.82 -4.00 -12.60
CA VAL A 141 11.85 -3.02 -11.50
C VAL A 141 12.37 -3.67 -10.21
N ASP A 142 11.87 -4.85 -9.85
CA ASP A 142 12.33 -5.56 -8.64
C ASP A 142 13.82 -5.91 -8.74
N ASN A 143 14.27 -6.41 -9.90
CA ASN A 143 15.67 -6.71 -10.16
C ASN A 143 16.57 -5.48 -10.07
N LEU A 144 16.12 -4.33 -10.59
CA LEU A 144 16.85 -3.06 -10.49
C LEU A 144 16.94 -2.58 -9.05
N ALA A 145 15.83 -2.68 -8.28
CA ALA A 145 15.80 -2.30 -6.88
C ALA A 145 16.85 -3.09 -6.10
N ALA A 146 16.85 -4.42 -6.17
CA ALA A 146 17.83 -5.21 -5.42
C ALA A 146 19.26 -5.13 -5.95
N THR A 147 19.48 -4.83 -7.24
CA THR A 147 20.85 -4.64 -7.76
C THR A 147 21.47 -3.33 -7.23
N TRP A 148 20.65 -2.33 -6.94
CA TRP A 148 21.12 -1.03 -6.44
C TRP A 148 21.16 -0.96 -4.93
N LEU A 149 20.16 -1.55 -4.27
CA LEU A 149 20.00 -1.56 -2.82
C LEU A 149 20.79 -2.70 -2.16
N VAL A 150 21.83 -3.23 -2.82
CA VAL A 150 22.61 -4.37 -2.31
C VAL A 150 23.24 -4.02 -0.97
N GLY A 151 22.82 -4.71 0.09
CA GLY A 151 23.28 -4.45 1.45
C GLY A 151 22.79 -3.13 2.07
N ASP A 152 21.86 -2.43 1.40
CA ASP A 152 21.18 -1.29 2.01
C ASP A 152 20.31 -1.81 3.16
N HIS A 153 20.10 -1.01 4.19
CA HIS A 153 19.37 -1.43 5.39
C HIS A 153 18.32 -0.41 5.80
N LEU A 154 17.30 -0.86 6.53
CA LEU A 154 16.32 0.07 7.12
C LEU A 154 17.03 0.94 8.16
N ASP A 155 16.81 2.26 8.10
CA ASP A 155 17.33 3.18 9.10
C ASP A 155 16.83 2.77 10.50
N ASP A 156 17.76 2.64 11.46
CA ASP A 156 17.45 2.28 12.85
C ASP A 156 18.02 3.30 13.86
N GLY A 157 18.23 4.53 13.38
CA GLY A 157 18.64 5.70 14.13
C GLY A 157 20.14 5.78 14.40
N LYS A 158 20.57 6.96 14.86
CA LYS A 158 21.97 7.30 15.09
C LYS A 158 22.75 6.25 15.88
N GLY A 159 23.85 5.78 15.30
CA GLY A 159 24.72 4.75 15.88
C GLY A 159 24.13 3.34 15.80
N GLY A 160 23.21 3.12 14.86
CA GLY A 160 22.51 1.89 14.61
C GLY A 160 23.29 0.92 13.71
N MET A 161 22.58 0.27 12.79
CA MET A 161 23.16 -0.54 11.73
C MET A 161 24.08 0.32 10.87
N THR A 162 25.11 -0.32 10.33
CA THR A 162 26.07 0.35 9.46
C THR A 162 26.10 -0.36 8.12
N GLY A 163 26.34 0.40 7.06
CA GLY A 163 26.69 -0.14 5.76
C GLY A 163 28.06 -0.82 5.75
N TRP A 164 28.63 -0.92 4.56
CA TRP A 164 29.89 -1.61 4.32
C TRP A 164 31.05 -0.97 5.08
N CYS A 165 31.86 -1.83 5.68
CA CYS A 165 33.06 -1.43 6.39
C CYS A 165 34.30 -1.51 5.50
N PHE A 166 34.98 -0.39 5.33
CA PHE A 166 36.26 -0.29 4.65
C PHE A 166 37.37 0.00 5.66
N PHE A 167 38.26 -0.98 5.84
CA PHE A 167 39.37 -0.98 6.79
C PHE A 167 38.96 -0.82 8.26
N TRP A 168 38.81 0.42 8.73
CA TRP A 168 38.53 0.77 10.14
C TRP A 168 37.33 1.71 10.30
N SER A 169 36.59 1.98 9.22
CA SER A 169 35.36 2.78 9.26
C SER A 169 34.26 2.05 8.50
N CYS A 170 33.05 2.09 9.02
CA CYS A 170 31.85 1.68 8.32
C CYS A 170 31.10 2.91 7.83
N SER A 171 30.38 2.78 6.73
CA SER A 171 29.46 3.82 6.27
C SER A 171 28.26 3.85 7.21
N GLU A 172 28.08 4.95 7.94
CA GLU A 172 26.98 5.15 8.90
C GLU A 172 26.61 6.62 8.87
N ASP A 173 25.35 6.90 8.56
CA ASP A 173 24.73 8.21 8.63
C ASP A 173 23.22 8.07 8.94
N SER A 174 22.88 7.14 9.84
CA SER A 174 21.49 6.87 10.22
C SER A 174 20.94 7.97 11.13
N GLU A 175 19.75 8.47 10.80
CA GLU A 175 19.19 9.69 11.40
C GLU A 175 17.73 9.53 11.84
N TYR A 176 16.92 8.76 11.11
CA TYR A 176 15.46 8.89 11.14
C TYR A 176 14.73 7.88 12.05
N ASN A 177 15.40 6.76 12.37
CA ASN A 177 14.94 5.64 13.17
C ASN A 177 13.67 4.92 12.65
N SER A 178 13.59 4.62 11.35
CA SER A 178 12.46 3.90 10.74
C SER A 178 12.18 2.54 11.38
N TYR A 179 13.19 1.79 11.79
CA TYR A 179 13.01 0.54 12.53
C TYR A 179 12.30 0.77 13.88
N GLY A 180 12.78 1.76 14.64
CA GLY A 180 12.24 2.03 15.98
C GLY A 180 10.89 2.75 15.99
N ILE A 181 10.46 3.30 14.85
CA ILE A 181 9.23 4.07 14.71
C ILE A 181 8.24 3.32 13.82
N THR A 182 8.51 3.25 12.52
CA THR A 182 7.58 2.78 11.49
C THR A 182 7.41 1.27 11.53
N GLU A 183 8.52 0.52 11.49
CA GLU A 183 8.45 -0.95 11.63
C GLU A 183 7.85 -1.34 12.98
N ALA A 184 8.24 -0.66 14.07
CA ALA A 184 7.68 -0.91 15.38
C ALA A 184 6.16 -0.65 15.45
N ASN A 185 5.67 0.34 14.73
CA ASN A 185 4.25 0.62 14.57
C ASN A 185 3.55 -0.45 13.73
N TYR A 186 4.17 -0.94 12.66
CA TYR A 186 3.60 -1.95 11.76
C TYR A 186 3.85 -3.40 12.23
N ARG A 187 4.54 -3.60 13.36
CA ARG A 187 4.65 -4.91 14.01
C ARG A 187 3.42 -5.18 14.88
N GLN A 188 2.36 -5.72 14.29
CA GLN A 188 1.09 -5.97 14.99
C GLN A 188 0.99 -7.42 15.47
N GLY A 189 1.36 -7.67 16.74
CA GLY A 189 1.27 -9.01 17.34
C GLY A 189 2.31 -10.01 16.82
N SER A 190 3.23 -9.56 15.96
CA SER A 190 4.36 -10.31 15.44
C SER A 190 5.67 -9.92 16.13
N SER A 191 6.79 -10.52 15.72
CA SER A 191 8.12 -10.26 16.29
C SER A 191 9.09 -9.76 15.22
N SER A 192 10.01 -8.87 15.59
CA SER A 192 11.11 -8.49 14.70
C SER A 192 12.37 -8.27 15.50
N ASN A 193 13.51 -8.38 14.82
CA ASN A 193 14.79 -7.92 15.32
C ASN A 193 15.49 -7.12 14.23
N LYS A 194 16.36 -6.19 14.63
CA LYS A 194 17.09 -5.29 13.71
C LYS A 194 17.80 -6.04 12.59
N GLY A 195 18.38 -7.21 12.87
CA GLY A 195 19.11 -8.02 11.90
C GLY A 195 18.27 -8.51 10.72
N MET A 196 16.94 -8.55 10.84
CA MET A 196 16.04 -8.83 9.71
C MET A 196 16.05 -7.71 8.66
N TYR A 197 16.46 -6.50 9.04
CA TYR A 197 16.43 -5.30 8.21
C TYR A 197 17.83 -4.84 7.74
N ALA A 198 18.85 -5.69 7.90
CA ALA A 198 20.25 -5.35 7.66
C ALA A 198 20.69 -5.45 6.19
N ASP A 199 19.95 -6.18 5.36
CA ASP A 199 20.22 -6.34 3.92
C ASP A 199 18.90 -6.27 3.15
N PHE A 200 18.71 -5.26 2.29
CA PHE A 200 17.47 -5.01 1.53
C PHE A 200 16.97 -6.27 0.82
N GLU A 201 17.87 -7.03 0.20
CA GLU A 201 17.52 -8.22 -0.55
C GLU A 201 16.84 -9.30 0.30
N LYS A 202 16.97 -9.23 1.63
CA LYS A 202 16.44 -10.20 2.59
C LYS A 202 15.38 -9.63 3.51
N ILE A 203 15.07 -8.33 3.43
CA ILE A 203 14.16 -7.69 4.37
C ILE A 203 12.77 -8.32 4.25
N PRO A 204 12.23 -8.89 5.34
CA PRO A 204 10.81 -9.14 5.45
C PRO A 204 10.14 -7.82 5.86
N PHE A 205 9.47 -7.12 4.94
CA PHE A 205 8.62 -6.00 5.34
C PHE A 205 7.34 -6.54 5.98
N GLN A 206 6.80 -5.80 6.95
CA GLN A 206 5.50 -6.14 7.54
C GLN A 206 4.40 -5.98 6.47
N PRO A 207 3.37 -6.84 6.48
CA PRO A 207 2.29 -6.75 5.50
C PRO A 207 1.37 -5.54 5.76
N ILE A 208 0.73 -5.04 4.70
CA ILE A 208 -0.14 -3.84 4.77
C ILE A 208 -1.32 -3.96 5.75
N ASP A 209 -1.82 -5.17 6.00
CA ASP A 209 -2.87 -5.35 6.99
C ASP A 209 -2.39 -5.02 8.42
N ASN A 210 -1.09 -5.13 8.70
CA ASN A 210 -0.54 -4.62 9.95
C ASN A 210 -0.46 -3.07 9.99
N LEU A 211 -0.15 -2.41 8.88
CA LEU A 211 -0.26 -0.94 8.76
C LEU A 211 -1.72 -0.50 9.00
N GLY A 212 -2.66 -1.15 8.35
CA GLY A 212 -4.09 -0.93 8.55
C GLY A 212 -4.50 -1.10 10.01
N GLN A 213 -4.07 -2.20 10.63
CA GLN A 213 -4.37 -2.49 12.03
C GLN A 213 -3.73 -1.47 12.99
N HIS A 214 -2.54 -0.95 12.70
CA HIS A 214 -1.92 0.11 13.48
C HIS A 214 -2.81 1.36 13.51
N TRP A 215 -3.16 1.89 12.35
CA TRP A 215 -4.00 3.09 12.25
C TRP A 215 -5.40 2.86 12.80
N TYR A 216 -5.93 1.66 12.65
CA TYR A 216 -7.21 1.29 13.25
C TYR A 216 -7.13 1.29 14.78
N ASN A 217 -6.05 0.76 15.35
CA ASN A 217 -5.81 0.82 16.80
C ASN A 217 -5.66 2.27 17.28
N GLU A 218 -4.99 3.14 16.53
CA GLU A 218 -4.91 4.58 16.83
C GLU A 218 -6.28 5.25 16.77
N PHE A 219 -7.12 4.92 15.78
CA PHE A 219 -8.52 5.37 15.73
C PHE A 219 -9.30 4.91 16.98
N TRP A 220 -9.15 3.65 17.42
CA TRP A 220 -9.81 3.17 18.65
C TRP A 220 -9.36 3.93 19.89
N LYS A 221 -8.09 4.37 19.96
CA LYS A 221 -7.57 5.20 21.05
C LYS A 221 -8.11 6.63 20.96
N ASN A 222 -8.03 7.25 19.78
CA ASN A 222 -8.46 8.62 19.53
C ASN A 222 -9.27 8.70 18.21
N PRO A 223 -10.61 8.70 18.28
CA PRO A 223 -11.46 8.47 17.12
C PRO A 223 -11.56 9.72 16.23
N THR A 224 -10.58 9.90 15.35
CA THR A 224 -10.54 10.97 14.35
C THR A 224 -10.84 10.40 12.96
N ALA A 225 -11.49 11.22 12.12
CA ALA A 225 -11.72 10.86 10.72
C ALA A 225 -10.40 10.59 9.98
N GLN A 226 -9.34 11.34 10.29
CA GLN A 226 -8.04 11.17 9.64
C GLN A 226 -7.41 9.80 9.94
N MET A 227 -7.36 9.36 11.21
CA MET A 227 -6.80 8.04 11.57
C MET A 227 -7.62 6.90 10.94
N LEU A 228 -8.94 7.05 10.89
CA LEU A 228 -9.79 6.10 10.17
C LEU A 228 -9.48 6.12 8.68
N GLY A 229 -9.28 7.28 8.07
CA GLY A 229 -8.85 7.42 6.67
C GLY A 229 -7.54 6.69 6.36
N PHE A 230 -6.52 6.83 7.22
CA PHE A 230 -5.25 6.09 7.07
C PHE A 230 -5.45 4.58 7.08
N THR A 231 -6.40 4.07 7.87
CA THR A 231 -6.76 2.64 7.85
C THR A 231 -7.28 2.20 6.48
N LEU A 232 -8.02 3.06 5.77
CA LEU A 232 -8.70 2.73 4.52
C LEU A 232 -7.78 2.71 3.29
N HIS A 233 -6.52 3.13 3.44
CA HIS A 233 -5.48 2.90 2.45
C HIS A 233 -5.28 1.38 2.17
N THR A 234 -5.64 0.51 3.12
CA THR A 234 -5.67 -0.96 2.95
C THR A 234 -6.50 -1.49 1.78
N THR A 235 -7.27 -0.64 1.10
CA THR A 235 -7.86 -0.92 -0.21
C THR A 235 -6.84 -1.38 -1.25
N ASP A 236 -5.56 -1.15 -1.02
CA ASP A 236 -4.44 -1.74 -1.74
C ASP A 236 -4.37 -3.26 -1.74
N LEU A 237 -5.00 -3.92 -0.78
CA LEU A 237 -5.14 -5.37 -0.83
C LEU A 237 -5.99 -5.83 -2.02
N LEU A 238 -6.77 -4.93 -2.63
CA LEU A 238 -7.53 -5.16 -3.86
C LEU A 238 -6.78 -4.69 -5.11
N GLN A 239 -5.53 -4.27 -4.96
CA GLN A 239 -4.58 -4.06 -6.04
C GLN A 239 -3.87 -5.42 -6.30
N PRO A 240 -3.97 -6.02 -7.50
CA PRO A 240 -3.41 -7.36 -7.76
C PRO A 240 -1.90 -7.47 -7.56
N HIS A 241 -1.11 -6.52 -8.03
CA HIS A 241 0.34 -6.49 -7.86
C HIS A 241 0.77 -6.48 -6.39
N HIS A 242 -0.05 -5.93 -5.50
CA HIS A 242 0.23 -5.87 -4.06
C HIS A 242 0.04 -7.22 -3.36
N THR A 243 -0.83 -8.07 -3.92
CA THR A 243 -1.07 -9.43 -3.41
C THR A 243 -0.20 -10.50 -4.06
N TRP A 244 0.24 -10.22 -5.29
CA TRP A 244 1.26 -10.99 -6.00
C TRP A 244 2.69 -10.53 -5.72
N THR A 245 2.85 -9.44 -4.95
CA THR A 245 4.12 -8.89 -4.46
C THR A 245 5.10 -8.53 -5.59
N THR A 246 4.68 -7.70 -6.54
CA THR A 246 5.55 -7.24 -7.64
C THR A 246 5.44 -5.74 -7.84
N SER A 247 6.56 -5.02 -7.94
CA SER A 247 6.57 -3.59 -8.29
C SER A 247 6.63 -3.33 -9.81
N ASP A 248 6.64 -4.40 -10.62
CA ASP A 248 6.64 -4.34 -12.10
C ASP A 248 5.42 -5.06 -12.70
N LEU A 249 5.51 -5.50 -13.96
CA LEU A 249 4.53 -6.30 -14.67
C LEU A 249 3.24 -5.53 -14.90
N ASN A 250 3.37 -4.36 -15.54
CA ASN A 250 2.26 -3.44 -15.81
C ASN A 250 1.60 -2.85 -14.56
N HIS A 251 2.29 -2.81 -13.42
CA HIS A 251 1.77 -2.26 -12.14
C HIS A 251 1.12 -0.87 -12.33
N SER A 252 1.95 0.12 -12.64
CA SER A 252 1.51 1.50 -12.90
C SER A 252 0.52 1.63 -14.05
N GLY A 253 0.74 0.83 -15.09
CA GLY A 253 -0.12 0.81 -16.27
C GLY A 253 -1.51 0.26 -15.97
N TRP A 254 -1.65 -0.63 -14.99
CA TRP A 254 -2.92 -1.16 -14.49
C TRP A 254 -3.64 -0.10 -13.67
N GLU A 255 -2.95 0.54 -12.75
CA GLU A 255 -3.53 1.55 -11.85
C GLU A 255 -4.02 2.78 -12.60
N GLY A 256 -3.17 3.32 -13.49
CA GLY A 256 -3.57 4.43 -14.35
C GLY A 256 -4.76 4.06 -15.24
N TRP A 257 -4.81 2.81 -15.73
CA TRP A 257 -5.97 2.35 -16.51
C TRP A 257 -7.24 2.26 -15.68
N VAL A 258 -7.14 1.78 -14.43
CA VAL A 258 -8.29 1.75 -13.51
C VAL A 258 -8.79 3.17 -13.27
N GLU A 259 -7.90 4.11 -12.94
CA GLU A 259 -8.26 5.52 -12.72
C GLU A 259 -8.98 6.11 -13.94
N ASP A 260 -8.39 5.96 -15.13
CA ASP A 260 -8.93 6.48 -16.39
C ASP A 260 -10.30 5.89 -16.75
N ASN A 261 -10.54 4.63 -16.40
CA ASN A 261 -11.76 3.90 -16.80
C ASN A 261 -12.81 3.79 -15.68
N TYR A 262 -12.50 4.25 -14.47
CA TYR A 262 -13.34 4.04 -13.28
C TYR A 262 -14.79 4.49 -13.50
N THR A 263 -14.98 5.73 -13.98
CA THR A 263 -16.32 6.29 -14.24
C THR A 263 -16.96 5.65 -15.47
N ALA A 264 -16.20 5.46 -16.55
CA ALA A 264 -16.73 4.98 -17.82
C ALA A 264 -17.24 3.53 -17.74
N LEU A 265 -16.63 2.72 -16.88
CA LEU A 265 -16.99 1.33 -16.63
C LEU A 265 -17.95 1.15 -15.45
N ASP A 266 -18.36 2.23 -14.80
CA ASP A 266 -19.24 2.21 -13.63
C ASP A 266 -18.70 1.27 -12.54
N LEU A 267 -17.42 1.40 -12.19
CA LEU A 267 -16.75 0.45 -11.27
C LEU A 267 -17.27 0.53 -9.84
N ASN A 268 -17.95 1.62 -9.46
CA ASN A 268 -18.68 1.78 -8.22
C ASN A 268 -20.17 1.40 -8.34
N ASN A 269 -20.54 0.61 -9.36
CA ASN A 269 -21.92 0.18 -9.57
C ASN A 269 -22.50 -0.45 -8.29
N ASP A 270 -23.64 0.07 -7.87
CA ASP A 270 -24.30 -0.27 -6.61
C ASP A 270 -24.62 -1.77 -6.45
N ALA A 271 -25.03 -2.43 -7.55
CA ALA A 271 -25.34 -3.86 -7.53
C ALA A 271 -24.07 -4.71 -7.42
N LEU A 272 -22.96 -4.28 -8.03
CA LEU A 272 -21.67 -4.95 -7.89
C LEU A 272 -21.15 -4.83 -6.45
N VAL A 273 -21.24 -3.64 -5.85
CA VAL A 273 -20.84 -3.42 -4.45
C VAL A 273 -21.72 -4.26 -3.52
N THR A 274 -23.04 -4.26 -3.72
CA THR A 274 -23.98 -5.09 -2.94
C THR A 274 -23.68 -6.58 -3.06
N SER A 275 -23.28 -7.06 -4.24
CA SER A 275 -22.83 -8.44 -4.39
C SER A 275 -21.56 -8.70 -3.58
N ALA A 276 -20.55 -7.85 -3.75
CA ALA A 276 -19.25 -7.95 -3.08
C ALA A 276 -19.35 -7.88 -1.55
N MET A 277 -20.35 -7.17 -0.99
CA MET A 277 -20.60 -7.14 0.46
C MET A 277 -20.77 -8.55 1.06
N ASN A 278 -21.29 -9.51 0.29
CA ASN A 278 -21.54 -10.88 0.76
C ASN A 278 -20.29 -11.77 0.78
N ASP A 279 -19.22 -11.35 0.11
CA ASP A 279 -17.96 -12.11 0.03
C ASP A 279 -17.06 -11.88 1.24
N PHE A 280 -17.44 -10.94 2.12
CA PHE A 280 -16.73 -10.61 3.34
C PHE A 280 -17.50 -11.05 4.58
N THR A 281 -16.76 -11.50 5.60
CA THR A 281 -17.29 -11.71 6.95
C THR A 281 -17.12 -10.44 7.78
N PRO A 282 -18.20 -9.83 8.30
CA PRO A 282 -18.09 -8.65 9.14
C PRO A 282 -17.25 -8.89 10.39
N VAL A 283 -16.47 -7.89 10.78
CA VAL A 283 -15.72 -7.92 12.04
C VAL A 283 -16.71 -7.92 13.22
N PRO A 284 -16.64 -8.91 14.14
CA PRO A 284 -17.54 -8.95 15.29
C PRO A 284 -17.36 -7.70 16.17
N ALA A 285 -18.47 -7.11 16.64
CA ALA A 285 -18.46 -5.85 17.40
C ALA A 285 -17.62 -5.87 18.71
N ASN A 286 -17.29 -7.06 19.23
CA ASN A 286 -16.45 -7.24 20.43
C ASN A 286 -14.97 -7.48 20.10
N GLN A 287 -14.59 -7.46 18.82
CA GLN A 287 -13.22 -7.60 18.35
C GLN A 287 -12.73 -6.27 17.79
N LYS A 288 -11.40 -6.13 17.67
CA LYS A 288 -10.78 -4.93 17.07
C LYS A 288 -9.76 -5.29 16.00
N ASP A 289 -9.50 -6.59 15.83
CA ASP A 289 -8.60 -7.07 14.79
C ASP A 289 -9.36 -7.10 13.47
N ILE A 290 -8.99 -6.19 12.56
CA ILE A 290 -9.58 -6.08 11.23
C ILE A 290 -8.79 -6.88 10.19
N ARG A 291 -7.61 -7.40 10.53
CA ARG A 291 -6.74 -8.12 9.60
C ARG A 291 -7.39 -9.35 8.96
N PRO A 292 -8.24 -10.13 9.64
CA PRO A 292 -8.98 -11.21 8.98
C PRO A 292 -9.90 -10.73 7.85
N LEU A 293 -10.55 -9.57 8.02
CA LEU A 293 -11.36 -8.95 6.96
C LEU A 293 -10.46 -8.49 5.80
N LEU A 294 -9.36 -7.82 6.12
CA LEU A 294 -8.39 -7.32 5.13
C LEU A 294 -7.79 -8.47 4.30
N THR A 295 -7.43 -9.57 4.96
CA THR A 295 -6.90 -10.78 4.32
C THR A 295 -7.89 -11.42 3.34
N GLN A 296 -9.20 -11.35 3.61
CA GLN A 296 -10.23 -11.79 2.65
C GLN A 296 -10.18 -10.94 1.36
N GLY A 297 -9.99 -9.62 1.50
CA GLY A 297 -9.81 -8.72 0.36
C GLY A 297 -8.58 -9.10 -0.46
N GLY A 298 -7.46 -9.31 0.22
CA GLY A 298 -6.23 -9.79 -0.41
C GLY A 298 -6.41 -11.11 -1.17
N ALA A 299 -7.13 -12.07 -0.58
CA ALA A 299 -7.37 -13.37 -1.20
C ALA A 299 -8.24 -13.27 -2.48
N ILE A 300 -9.19 -12.33 -2.50
CA ILE A 300 -10.02 -12.05 -3.68
C ILE A 300 -9.15 -11.46 -4.79
N SER A 301 -8.33 -10.44 -4.48
CA SER A 301 -7.39 -9.84 -5.42
C SER A 301 -6.41 -10.86 -6.00
N TYR A 302 -5.82 -11.69 -5.13
CA TYR A 302 -4.89 -12.73 -5.54
C TYR A 302 -5.55 -13.73 -6.50
N SER A 303 -6.73 -14.23 -6.15
CA SER A 303 -7.42 -15.28 -6.93
C SER A 303 -7.99 -14.79 -8.27
N GLN A 304 -8.29 -13.50 -8.40
CA GLN A 304 -8.96 -12.94 -9.59
C GLN A 304 -8.07 -12.01 -10.42
N GLY A 305 -7.02 -11.45 -9.83
CA GLY A 305 -6.25 -10.34 -10.41
C GLY A 305 -5.03 -10.73 -11.23
N GLY A 306 -4.53 -11.97 -11.13
CA GLY A 306 -3.24 -12.34 -11.72
C GLY A 306 -3.07 -12.06 -13.22
N ILE A 307 -4.16 -12.00 -14.00
CA ILE A 307 -4.09 -11.72 -15.44
C ILE A 307 -3.58 -10.30 -15.75
N VAL A 308 -3.81 -9.30 -14.89
CA VAL A 308 -3.40 -7.91 -15.17
C VAL A 308 -1.91 -7.68 -15.00
N LEU A 309 -1.19 -8.63 -14.41
CA LEU A 309 0.27 -8.62 -14.37
C LEU A 309 0.86 -8.79 -15.79
N SER A 310 0.18 -9.52 -16.67
CA SER A 310 0.69 -9.81 -18.02
C SER A 310 -0.12 -9.16 -19.14
N SER A 311 -1.41 -8.89 -18.91
CA SER A 311 -2.31 -8.38 -19.94
C SER A 311 -2.55 -6.87 -19.84
N THR A 312 -2.41 -6.20 -20.98
CA THR A 312 -2.83 -4.80 -21.19
C THR A 312 -4.15 -4.68 -21.96
N SER A 313 -4.81 -5.82 -22.24
CA SER A 313 -6.11 -5.85 -22.92
C SER A 313 -7.18 -5.17 -22.07
N SER A 314 -7.94 -4.25 -22.68
CA SER A 314 -9.06 -3.58 -22.02
C SER A 314 -10.13 -4.58 -21.54
N ALA A 315 -10.34 -5.69 -22.26
CA ALA A 315 -11.31 -6.71 -21.87
C ALA A 315 -10.91 -7.42 -20.57
N ASP A 316 -9.65 -7.87 -20.46
CA ASP A 316 -9.14 -8.56 -19.28
C ASP A 316 -9.10 -7.62 -18.08
N ARG A 317 -8.63 -6.38 -18.30
CA ARG A 317 -8.60 -5.34 -17.27
C ARG A 317 -9.99 -4.96 -16.78
N THR A 318 -10.96 -4.87 -17.68
CA THR A 318 -12.38 -4.63 -17.32
C THR A 318 -12.92 -5.76 -16.47
N GLN A 319 -12.62 -7.01 -16.82
CA GLN A 319 -13.06 -8.17 -16.06
C GLN A 319 -12.53 -8.12 -14.61
N VAL A 320 -11.23 -7.87 -14.44
CA VAL A 320 -10.61 -7.78 -13.10
C VAL A 320 -11.12 -6.55 -12.33
N ALA A 321 -11.19 -5.38 -12.98
CA ALA A 321 -11.60 -4.13 -12.33
C ALA A 321 -13.04 -4.20 -11.78
N LYS A 322 -13.94 -4.87 -12.50
CA LYS A 322 -15.32 -5.12 -12.07
C LYS A 322 -15.44 -6.10 -10.90
N VAL A 323 -14.35 -6.77 -10.53
CA VAL A 323 -14.25 -7.53 -9.29
C VAL A 323 -13.60 -6.66 -8.22
N VAL A 324 -12.36 -6.24 -8.43
CA VAL A 324 -11.55 -5.71 -7.34
C VAL A 324 -12.02 -4.36 -6.80
N ILE A 325 -12.56 -3.47 -7.65
CA ILE A 325 -13.04 -2.15 -7.19
C ILE A 325 -14.31 -2.26 -6.33
N PRO A 326 -15.38 -2.97 -6.76
CA PRO A 326 -16.52 -3.23 -5.88
C PRO A 326 -16.14 -3.90 -4.55
N HIS A 327 -15.17 -4.81 -4.57
CA HIS A 327 -14.68 -5.44 -3.34
C HIS A 327 -13.87 -4.49 -2.46
N ALA A 328 -13.11 -3.55 -3.03
CA ALA A 328 -12.40 -2.52 -2.26
C ALA A 328 -13.39 -1.57 -1.56
N ILE A 329 -14.46 -1.19 -2.27
CA ILE A 329 -15.57 -0.42 -1.70
C ILE A 329 -16.25 -1.22 -0.59
N ALA A 330 -16.60 -2.50 -0.84
CA ALA A 330 -17.26 -3.36 0.15
C ALA A 330 -16.40 -3.58 1.41
N MET A 331 -15.10 -3.83 1.25
CA MET A 331 -14.16 -3.95 2.37
C MET A 331 -14.13 -2.66 3.20
N THR A 332 -14.09 -1.50 2.54
CA THR A 332 -14.17 -0.20 3.19
C THR A 332 -15.48 -0.03 3.97
N VAL A 333 -16.62 -0.41 3.39
CA VAL A 333 -17.93 -0.38 4.06
C VAL A 333 -17.91 -1.27 5.31
N HIS A 334 -17.31 -2.46 5.26
CA HIS A 334 -17.19 -3.34 6.44
C HIS A 334 -16.32 -2.73 7.55
N VAL A 335 -15.19 -2.10 7.21
CA VAL A 335 -14.36 -1.37 8.19
C VAL A 335 -15.13 -0.21 8.81
N LEU A 336 -15.85 0.57 8.00
CA LEU A 336 -16.67 1.70 8.46
C LEU A 336 -17.85 1.25 9.33
N ASN A 337 -18.53 0.17 8.95
CA ASN A 337 -19.60 -0.45 9.75
C ASN A 337 -19.08 -0.83 11.14
N HIS A 338 -17.90 -1.45 11.21
CA HIS A 338 -17.30 -1.83 12.47
C HIS A 338 -16.85 -0.59 13.28
N ALA A 339 -16.20 0.37 12.63
CA ALA A 339 -15.76 1.63 13.23
C ALA A 339 -16.91 2.46 13.81
N ALA A 340 -18.10 2.38 13.22
CA ALA A 340 -19.30 3.05 13.72
C ALA A 340 -19.66 2.67 15.17
N ASN A 341 -19.22 1.50 15.65
CA ASN A 341 -19.44 1.07 17.04
C ASN A 341 -18.48 1.72 18.05
N ARG A 342 -17.46 2.46 17.59
CA ARG A 342 -16.53 3.19 18.45
C ARG A 342 -17.03 4.59 18.81
N PHE A 343 -17.80 5.23 17.94
CA PHE A 343 -18.18 6.63 18.10
C PHE A 343 -19.17 6.88 19.23
#